data_AF-A0AAV1Z7F4-F1
#
_entry.id   AF-A0AAV1Z7F4-F1
#
_cell.length_a   1.000
_cell.length_b   1.000
_cell.length_c   1.000
_cell.angle_alpha   90.00
_cell.angle_beta   90.00
_cell.angle_gamma   90.00
#
_symmetry.space_group_name_H-M   'P 1'
#
loop_
_entity.id
_entity.type
_entity.pdbx_description
1 polymer ?
#
loop_
_entity_poly.entity_id
_entity_poly.type
_entity_poly.pdbx_seq_one_letter_code
_entity_poly.pdbx_strand_id
1 'polypeptide(L)'
;KCPNRGQVCENGGYLGPYREGDESSCACVCPPHSAGDRCQNIVKSYYDEPPCGGNITEETTIETPGFPERSEPEMSCSWIITAPRRKEVEVEFEEFSFRERLQQQSSSFYGRCVHERVEIRNTDYYNGN
;
A
#
# COMPACT_ATOMS: atom_id res chain seq x y z
N LYS A 1 12.31 -5.46 8.72
CA LYS A 1 11.70 -6.80 8.50
C LYS A 1 10.63 -7.12 9.52
N CYS A 2 9.39 -7.05 9.04
CA CYS A 2 8.23 -7.60 9.72
C CYS A 2 8.46 -9.08 10.06
N PRO A 3 8.33 -9.53 11.32
CA PRO A 3 8.25 -10.96 11.61
C PRO A 3 6.87 -11.44 11.14
N ASN A 4 6.78 -11.88 9.90
CA ASN A 4 5.59 -12.49 9.35
C ASN A 4 5.29 -13.78 10.14
N ARG A 5 4.50 -13.67 11.23
CA ARG A 5 4.14 -14.79 12.13
C ARG A 5 3.07 -15.69 11.52
N GLY A 6 3.05 -15.84 10.18
CA GLY A 6 2.00 -16.57 9.46
C GLY A 6 0.69 -15.78 9.30
N GLN A 7 0.71 -14.45 9.45
CA GLN A 7 -0.47 -13.62 9.24
C GLN A 7 -0.68 -13.38 7.74
N VAL A 8 -1.77 -13.92 7.20
CA VAL A 8 -2.18 -13.71 5.81
C VAL A 8 -3.33 -12.72 5.78
N CYS A 9 -3.17 -11.63 5.04
CA CYS A 9 -4.24 -10.68 4.76
C CYS A 9 -5.09 -11.19 3.58
N GLU A 10 -6.40 -11.07 3.70
CA GLU A 10 -7.39 -11.54 2.73
C GLU A 10 -7.77 -10.40 1.76
N ASN A 11 -8.48 -10.73 0.69
CA ASN A 11 -9.07 -9.77 -0.26
C ASN A 11 -8.10 -8.71 -0.80
N GLY A 12 -6.84 -9.09 -1.05
CA GLY A 12 -5.81 -8.18 -1.56
C GLY A 12 -5.14 -7.30 -0.51
N GLY A 13 -5.44 -7.51 0.78
CA GLY A 13 -4.73 -6.90 1.89
C GLY A 13 -3.24 -7.27 1.91
N TYR A 14 -2.44 -6.41 2.53
CA TYR A 14 -0.99 -6.60 2.63
C TYR A 14 -0.48 -6.22 4.02
N LEU A 15 0.65 -6.79 4.44
CA LEU A 15 1.22 -6.41 5.74
C LEU A 15 1.72 -4.97 5.66
N GLY A 16 1.33 -4.13 6.63
CA GLY A 16 1.88 -2.80 6.78
C GLY A 16 3.39 -2.85 7.03
N PRO A 17 4.14 -1.81 6.63
CA PRO A 17 5.56 -1.74 6.87
C PRO A 17 5.87 -1.71 8.35
N TYR A 18 6.92 -2.45 8.71
CA TYR A 18 7.39 -2.54 10.08
C TYR A 18 7.96 -1.19 10.53
N ARG A 19 7.38 -0.61 11.59
CA ARG A 19 7.92 0.58 12.22
C ARG A 19 8.76 0.16 13.42
N GLU A 20 10.08 0.23 13.29
CA GLU A 20 10.99 0.01 14.43
C GLU A 20 10.61 0.93 15.60
N GLY A 21 10.39 0.33 16.78
CA GLY A 21 9.94 1.03 17.99
C GLY A 21 8.44 0.90 18.28
N ASP A 22 7.67 0.32 17.36
CA ASP A 22 6.31 -0.16 17.62
C ASP A 22 6.43 -1.63 18.07
N GLU A 23 6.11 -1.94 19.33
CA GLU A 23 6.12 -3.34 19.84
C GLU A 23 5.05 -4.24 19.17
N SER A 24 4.37 -3.75 18.14
CA SER A 24 3.22 -4.39 17.52
C SER A 24 3.60 -5.32 16.35
N SER A 25 2.88 -6.43 16.28
CA SER A 25 2.82 -7.31 15.12
C SER A 25 2.35 -6.53 13.88
N CYS A 26 2.85 -6.91 12.70
CA CYS A 26 2.48 -6.23 11.46
C CYS A 26 0.99 -6.38 11.19
N ALA A 27 0.27 -5.25 11.18
CA ALA A 27 -1.15 -5.22 10.87
C ALA A 27 -1.40 -5.37 9.37
N CYS A 28 -2.55 -5.91 8.98
CA CYS A 28 -2.99 -5.85 7.60
C CYS A 28 -3.44 -4.43 7.26
N VAL A 29 -2.99 -3.94 6.11
CA VAL A 29 -3.51 -2.76 5.45
C VAL A 29 -4.49 -3.24 4.40
N CYS A 30 -5.73 -2.75 4.49
CA CYS A 30 -6.83 -3.22 3.66
C CYS A 30 -7.02 -2.29 2.45
N PRO A 31 -7.06 -2.85 1.22
CA PRO A 31 -7.43 -2.07 0.04
C PRO A 31 -8.87 -1.56 0.14
N PRO A 32 -9.26 -0.57 -0.68
CA PRO A 32 -10.64 -0.11 -0.76
C PRO A 32 -11.62 -1.28 -0.86
N HIS A 33 -12.74 -1.15 -0.17
CA HIS A 33 -13.85 -2.13 -0.12
C HIS A 33 -13.60 -3.37 0.75
N SER A 34 -12.46 -3.45 1.44
CA SER A 34 -12.20 -4.48 2.45
C SER A 34 -11.92 -3.89 3.83
N ALA A 35 -12.23 -4.63 4.90
CA ALA A 35 -12.06 -4.21 6.29
C ALA A 35 -11.87 -5.40 7.26
N GLY A 36 -11.50 -5.08 8.49
CA GLY A 36 -11.17 -6.02 9.56
C GLY A 36 -9.67 -6.24 9.70
N ASP A 37 -9.26 -6.86 10.81
CA ASP A 37 -7.83 -7.04 11.15
C ASP A 37 -7.02 -7.83 10.12
N ARG A 38 -7.71 -8.61 9.28
CA ARG A 38 -7.13 -9.39 8.17
C ARG A 38 -7.76 -9.05 6.83
N CYS A 39 -8.51 -7.94 6.73
CA CYS A 39 -9.23 -7.54 5.52
C CYS A 39 -10.26 -8.59 5.04
N GLN A 40 -10.80 -9.38 5.98
CA GLN A 40 -11.71 -10.50 5.71
C GLN A 40 -13.13 -10.06 5.35
N ASN A 41 -13.53 -8.84 5.71
CA ASN A 41 -14.88 -8.33 5.47
C ASN A 41 -14.90 -7.45 4.23
N ILE A 42 -15.81 -7.72 3.29
CA ILE A 42 -16.10 -6.83 2.17
C ILE A 42 -17.17 -5.83 2.59
N VAL A 43 -16.87 -4.53 2.55
CA VAL A 43 -17.70 -3.45 3.12
C VAL A 43 -18.45 -2.62 2.09
N LYS A 44 -18.19 -2.82 0.79
CA LYS A 44 -18.98 -2.24 -0.31
C LYS A 44 -19.53 -3.32 -1.23
N SER A 45 -20.51 -2.94 -2.04
CA SER A 45 -21.20 -3.86 -2.95
C SER A 45 -20.26 -4.38 -4.05
N TYR A 46 -20.50 -5.61 -4.53
CA TYR A 46 -19.79 -6.22 -5.66
C TYR A 46 -19.78 -5.35 -6.92
N TYR A 47 -20.75 -4.44 -7.08
CA TYR A 47 -20.87 -3.56 -8.24
C TYR A 47 -20.03 -2.27 -8.16
N ASP A 48 -19.43 -1.97 -7.00
CA ASP A 48 -18.59 -0.78 -6.84
C ASP A 48 -17.15 -1.14 -7.19
N GLU A 49 -16.67 -0.67 -8.35
CA GLU A 49 -15.27 -0.78 -8.71
C GLU A 49 -14.42 0.04 -7.72
N PRO A 50 -13.33 -0.53 -7.16
CA PRO A 50 -12.47 0.20 -6.26
C PRO A 50 -11.80 1.36 -7.03
N PRO A 51 -11.66 2.54 -6.41
CA PRO A 51 -11.09 3.71 -7.08
C PRO A 51 -9.60 3.52 -7.42
N CYS A 52 -8.93 2.52 -6.85
CA CYS A 52 -7.55 2.17 -7.14
C CYS A 52 -7.22 0.73 -6.75
N GLY A 53 -6.03 0.27 -7.17
CA GLY A 53 -5.52 -1.06 -6.93
C GLY A 53 -5.91 -2.07 -8.01
N GLY A 54 -5.38 -3.29 -7.90
CA GLY A 54 -5.68 -4.38 -8.83
C GLY A 54 -4.44 -5.00 -9.49
N ASN A 55 -4.64 -5.64 -10.63
CA ASN A 55 -3.59 -6.34 -11.36
C ASN A 55 -3.28 -5.62 -12.68
N ILE A 56 -2.01 -5.31 -12.89
CA ILE A 56 -1.48 -4.68 -14.09
C ILE A 56 -0.60 -5.70 -14.81
N THR A 57 -0.98 -6.01 -16.04
CA THR A 57 -0.26 -6.98 -16.90
C THR A 57 0.27 -6.37 -18.18
N GLU A 58 -0.03 -5.08 -18.41
CA GLU A 58 0.32 -4.31 -19.60
C GLU A 58 0.89 -2.95 -19.18
N GLU A 59 1.58 -2.31 -20.11
CA GLU A 59 2.16 -0.97 -19.90
C GLU A 59 1.05 0.06 -19.69
N THR A 60 1.14 0.84 -18.61
CA THR A 60 0.11 1.79 -18.23
C THR A 60 0.66 2.84 -17.26
N THR A 61 -0.08 3.94 -17.10
CA THR A 61 0.18 4.98 -16.10
C THR A 61 -0.72 4.72 -14.89
N ILE A 62 -0.14 4.78 -13.69
CA ILE A 62 -0.86 4.61 -12.42
C ILE A 62 -0.98 5.97 -11.74
N GLU A 63 -2.20 6.39 -11.47
CA GLU A 63 -2.48 7.63 -10.75
C GLU A 63 -3.16 7.34 -9.41
N THR A 64 -2.92 8.21 -8.43
CA THR A 64 -3.68 8.17 -7.17
C THR A 64 -5.10 8.66 -7.40
N PRO A 65 -6.11 8.12 -6.71
CA PRO A 65 -7.48 8.63 -6.77
C PRO A 65 -7.54 10.14 -6.55
N GLY A 66 -8.24 10.84 -7.45
CA GLY A 66 -8.41 12.29 -7.41
C GLY A 66 -7.29 13.11 -8.08
N PHE A 67 -6.19 12.49 -8.52
CA PHE A 67 -5.11 13.19 -9.23
C PHE A 67 -5.65 14.05 -10.39
N PRO A 68 -5.15 15.29 -10.59
CA PRO A 68 -4.05 15.94 -9.87
C PRO A 68 -4.46 16.60 -8.54
N GLU A 69 -5.76 16.60 -8.20
CA GLU A 69 -6.25 17.15 -6.94
C GLU A 69 -6.03 16.18 -5.77
N ARG A 70 -5.76 16.72 -4.57
CA ARG A 70 -5.57 15.90 -3.35
C ARG A 70 -6.87 15.63 -2.61
N SER A 71 -7.95 15.33 -3.34
CA SER A 71 -9.29 15.19 -2.77
C SER A 71 -9.50 13.91 -1.96
N GLU A 72 -8.72 12.84 -2.21
CA GLU A 72 -8.85 11.55 -1.51
C GLU A 72 -7.53 11.03 -0.90
N PRO A 73 -6.90 11.75 0.05
CA PRO A 73 -5.49 11.54 0.41
C PRO A 73 -5.18 10.35 1.34
N GLU A 74 -6.12 9.44 1.60
CA GLU A 74 -5.95 8.45 2.69
C GLU A 74 -6.33 7.01 2.30
N MET A 75 -6.54 6.75 1.01
CA MET A 75 -6.78 5.39 0.53
C MET A 75 -5.48 4.59 0.38
N SER A 76 -5.49 3.37 0.91
CA SER A 76 -4.36 2.43 0.80
C SER A 76 -4.52 1.58 -0.45
N CYS A 77 -4.01 2.09 -1.57
CA CYS A 77 -4.03 1.38 -2.86
C CYS A 77 -2.88 0.38 -2.95
N SER A 78 -3.11 -0.76 -3.61
CA SER A 78 -2.09 -1.76 -3.89
C SER A 78 -2.27 -2.40 -5.26
N TRP A 79 -1.18 -2.50 -6.01
CA TRP A 79 -1.17 -3.07 -7.35
C TRP A 79 -0.18 -4.24 -7.46
N ILE A 80 -0.57 -5.32 -8.14
CA ILE A 80 0.38 -6.33 -8.64
C ILE A 80 0.76 -5.94 -10.05
N ILE A 81 2.04 -5.71 -10.30
CA ILE A 81 2.55 -5.47 -11.64
C ILE A 81 3.26 -6.75 -12.10
N THR A 82 2.72 -7.37 -13.15
CA THR A 82 3.28 -8.60 -13.72
C THR A 82 3.71 -8.33 -15.16
N ALA A 83 5.02 -8.36 -15.42
CA ALA A 83 5.53 -8.26 -16.77
C ALA A 83 5.15 -9.50 -17.61
N PRO A 84 4.81 -9.32 -18.90
CA PRO A 84 4.71 -10.43 -19.84
C PRO A 84 6.00 -11.26 -19.91
N ARG A 85 5.89 -12.49 -20.41
CA ARG A 85 7.05 -13.38 -20.54
C ARG A 85 8.17 -12.70 -21.33
N ARG A 86 9.40 -12.79 -20.79
CA ARG A 86 10.64 -12.21 -21.36
C ARG A 86 10.69 -10.68 -21.35
N LYS A 87 9.85 -10.01 -20.54
CA LYS A 87 9.98 -8.60 -20.21
C LYS A 87 10.31 -8.44 -18.73
N GLU A 88 10.81 -7.25 -18.37
CA GLU A 88 11.03 -6.83 -16.99
C GLU A 88 10.09 -5.66 -16.66
N VAL A 89 9.80 -5.47 -15.38
CA VAL A 89 9.01 -4.33 -14.91
C VAL A 89 9.95 -3.15 -14.72
N GLU A 90 9.64 -2.03 -15.38
CA GLU A 90 10.26 -0.72 -15.17
C GLU A 90 9.20 0.21 -14.57
N VAL A 91 9.59 1.01 -13.58
CA VAL A 91 8.70 1.96 -12.90
C VAL A 91 9.36 3.33 -12.91
N GLU A 92 8.66 4.30 -13.47
CA GLU A 92 9.06 5.70 -13.49
C GLU A 92 8.04 6.54 -12.69
N PHE A 93 8.55 7.50 -11.91
CA PHE A 93 7.72 8.46 -11.19
C PHE A 93 7.76 9.79 -11.95
N GLU A 94 6.69 10.10 -12.69
CA GLU A 94 6.59 11.35 -13.44
C GLU A 94 6.26 12.54 -12.53
N GLU A 95 5.23 12.39 -11.68
CA GLU A 95 4.83 13.39 -10.70
C GLU A 95 4.77 12.77 -9.30
N PHE A 96 5.26 13.50 -8.30
CA PHE A 96 5.33 13.00 -6.93
C PHE A 96 5.10 14.12 -5.92
N SER A 97 4.07 13.96 -5.09
CA SER A 97 3.76 14.90 -4.03
C SER A 97 3.14 14.15 -2.86
N PHE A 98 3.86 14.05 -1.74
CA PHE A 98 3.35 13.50 -0.47
C PHE A 98 3.48 14.49 0.69
N ARG A 99 2.79 14.21 1.80
CA ARG A 99 2.99 14.90 3.07
C ARG A 99 4.43 14.76 3.57
N GLU A 100 4.90 15.79 4.25
CA GLU A 100 6.23 15.83 4.84
C GLU A 100 6.44 14.75 5.91
N ARG A 101 7.71 14.41 6.15
CA ARG A 101 8.12 13.53 7.25
C ARG A 101 7.75 14.17 8.59
N LEU A 102 7.44 13.34 9.58
CA LEU A 102 7.11 13.83 10.92
C LEU A 102 8.31 14.57 11.54
N GLN A 103 8.16 15.86 11.83
CA GLN A 103 9.20 16.69 12.47
C GLN A 103 9.05 16.83 13.99
N GLN A 104 8.25 15.96 14.62
CA GLN A 104 8.06 15.97 16.06
C GLN A 104 9.23 15.28 16.77
N GLN A 105 10.17 16.06 17.30
CA GLN A 105 11.40 15.56 17.92
C GLN A 105 11.17 14.61 19.11
N SER A 106 10.04 14.76 19.83
CA SER A 106 9.68 13.87 20.94
C SER A 106 9.08 12.53 20.50
N SER A 107 8.81 12.34 19.20
CA SER A 107 8.21 11.13 18.65
C SER A 107 9.29 10.14 18.22
N SER A 108 9.07 8.85 18.52
CA SER A 108 9.89 7.74 17.97
C SER A 108 9.84 7.67 16.44
N PHE A 109 8.87 8.36 15.81
CA PHE A 109 8.73 8.45 14.36
C PHE A 109 9.35 9.71 13.75
N TYR A 110 10.17 10.47 14.48
CA TYR A 110 10.87 11.64 13.95
C TYR A 110 11.64 11.31 12.66
N GLY A 111 11.49 12.17 11.64
CA GLY A 111 12.13 12.02 10.34
C GLY A 111 11.55 10.90 9.47
N ARG A 112 10.44 10.27 9.85
CA ARG A 112 9.80 9.17 9.11
C ARG A 112 8.51 9.62 8.39
N CYS A 113 8.18 8.92 7.30
CA CYS A 113 6.95 9.11 6.54
C CYS A 113 5.78 8.37 7.22
N VAL A 114 5.11 9.04 8.17
CA VAL A 114 4.04 8.43 8.97
C VAL A 114 2.65 8.55 8.36
N HIS A 115 2.43 9.58 7.54
CA HIS A 115 1.14 9.87 6.93
C HIS A 115 0.99 9.21 5.56
N GLU A 116 1.85 9.58 4.61
CA GLU A 116 1.80 9.12 3.22
C GLU A 116 3.14 8.49 2.84
N ARG A 117 3.10 7.45 2.01
CA ARG A 117 4.28 6.77 1.48
C ARG A 117 3.90 5.92 0.28
N VAL A 118 4.87 5.68 -0.57
CA VAL A 118 4.85 4.60 -1.57
C VAL A 118 5.87 3.55 -1.15
N GLU A 119 5.51 2.28 -1.29
CA GLU A 119 6.40 1.15 -1.02
C GLU A 119 6.38 0.22 -2.22
N ILE A 120 7.55 -0.09 -2.77
CA ILE A 120 7.71 -1.07 -3.84
C ILE A 120 8.25 -2.37 -3.23
N ARG A 121 7.57 -3.48 -3.51
CA ARG A 121 7.94 -4.83 -3.05
C ARG A 121 8.24 -5.71 -4.26
N ASN A 122 9.39 -6.37 -4.24
CA ASN A 122 9.85 -7.21 -5.36
C ASN A 122 9.60 -8.71 -5.13
N THR A 123 9.20 -9.12 -3.92
CA THR A 123 9.06 -10.54 -3.55
C THR A 123 7.61 -10.98 -3.45
N ASP A 124 6.84 -10.38 -2.53
CA ASP A 124 5.43 -10.72 -2.31
C ASP A 124 4.74 -9.68 -1.40
N TYR A 125 3.43 -9.85 -1.21
CA TYR A 125 2.58 -8.98 -0.37
C TYR A 125 2.80 -9.09 1.13
N TYR A 126 3.35 -10.20 1.59
CA TYR A 126 3.35 -10.61 3.00
C TYR A 126 4.72 -10.40 3.65
N ASN A 127 5.78 -10.32 2.87
CA ASN A 127 7.13 -10.03 3.32
C ASN A 127 7.42 -8.56 3.01
N GLY A 128 6.92 -7.68 3.88
CA GLY A 128 7.34 -6.27 3.87
C GLY A 128 8.83 -6.14 4.21
N ASN A 129 9.51 -5.17 3.60
CA ASN A 129 10.94 -4.90 3.83
C ASN A 129 11.22 -4.44 5.28
#